data_AF-C0PNS5-F1
#
_entry.id   AF-C0PNS5-F1
#
_cell.length_a   1.000
_cell.length_b   1.000
_cell.length_c   1.000
_cell.angle_alpha   90.00
_cell.angle_beta   90.00
_cell.angle_gamma   90.00
#
_symmetry.space_group_name_H-M   'P 1'
#
loop_
_entity.id
_entity.type
_entity.pdbx_description
1 polymer ?
#
loop_
_entity_poly.entity_id
_entity_poly.type
_entity_poly.pdbx_seq_one_letter_code
_entity_poly.pdbx_strand_id
1 'polypeptide(L)'
;MAVAPPTAAALEQLSSSKMFDGFNLRFRHQSATLGCAMTFSIYLPPSPASNLPVLYWLSGLTCTDENFIIKSGAQRAAAAHGIALVAPDTSPRGLNIEGESDSYDFGVGAGFYLNATNEKWKNWRMYDYIVKELPKV
;
A
#
# COMPACT_ATOMS: atom_id res chain seq x y z
N MET A 1 30.98 -7.96 -17.07
CA MET A 1 30.11 -6.77 -17.21
C MET A 1 29.50 -6.50 -15.86
N ALA A 2 29.76 -5.33 -15.26
CA ALA A 2 29.19 -4.96 -13.98
C ALA A 2 27.67 -4.76 -14.17
N VAL A 3 26.87 -5.55 -13.47
CA VAL A 3 25.42 -5.35 -13.39
C VAL A 3 25.23 -4.05 -12.62
N ALA A 4 24.66 -3.03 -13.28
CA ALA A 4 24.32 -1.78 -12.64
C ALA A 4 23.38 -2.07 -11.45
N PRO A 5 23.53 -1.34 -10.32
CA PRO A 5 22.59 -1.47 -9.22
C PRO A 5 21.17 -1.14 -9.73
N PRO A 6 20.13 -1.86 -9.29
CA PRO A 6 18.77 -1.57 -9.73
C PRO A 6 18.43 -0.12 -9.37
N THR A 7 18.05 0.66 -10.38
CA THR A 7 17.39 1.95 -10.21
C THR A 7 16.20 1.79 -9.27
N ALA A 8 15.97 2.77 -8.39
CA ALA A 8 14.77 2.84 -7.55
C ALA A 8 13.54 2.38 -8.36
N ALA A 9 12.82 1.38 -7.87
CA ALA A 9 11.73 0.75 -8.63
C ALA A 9 10.76 1.82 -9.13
N ALA A 10 10.53 1.88 -10.45
CA ALA A 10 9.69 2.91 -11.06
C ALA A 10 8.26 2.83 -10.50
N LEU A 11 7.81 3.91 -9.88
CA LEU A 11 6.44 4.05 -9.38
C LEU A 11 5.49 4.22 -10.58
N GLU A 12 4.55 3.29 -10.76
CA GLU A 12 3.56 3.28 -11.83
C GLU A 12 2.23 3.85 -11.32
N GLN A 13 1.72 4.92 -11.92
CA GLN A 13 0.37 5.40 -11.61
C GLN A 13 -0.68 4.59 -12.37
N LEU A 14 -1.52 3.86 -11.63
CA LEU A 14 -2.59 3.03 -12.18
C LEU A 14 -3.87 3.83 -12.46
N SER A 15 -4.22 4.79 -11.61
CA SER A 15 -5.41 5.61 -11.78
C SER A 15 -5.33 6.96 -11.04
N SER A 16 -6.17 7.90 -11.48
CA SER A 16 -6.40 9.20 -10.84
C SER A 16 -7.86 9.61 -10.97
N SER A 17 -8.47 10.07 -9.88
CA SER A 17 -9.88 10.47 -9.85
C SER A 17 -10.07 11.65 -8.91
N LYS A 18 -10.68 12.73 -9.40
CA LYS A 18 -10.94 13.94 -8.61
C LYS A 18 -12.01 13.66 -7.54
N MET A 19 -11.78 14.08 -6.30
CA MET A 19 -12.74 13.95 -5.20
C MET A 19 -12.54 15.04 -4.14
N PHE A 20 -13.61 15.77 -3.80
CA PHE A 20 -13.56 16.89 -2.83
C PHE A 20 -12.40 17.87 -3.09
N ASP A 21 -12.24 18.28 -4.35
CA ASP A 21 -11.15 19.14 -4.86
C ASP A 21 -9.72 18.61 -4.70
N GLY A 22 -9.56 17.41 -4.13
CA GLY A 22 -8.35 16.61 -4.15
C GLY A 22 -8.40 15.49 -5.19
N PHE A 23 -7.49 14.53 -5.07
CA PHE A 23 -7.40 13.37 -5.96
C PHE A 23 -7.20 12.07 -5.18
N ASN A 24 -8.01 11.06 -5.50
CA ASN A 24 -7.66 9.68 -5.23
C ASN A 24 -6.71 9.22 -6.34
N LEU A 25 -5.53 8.79 -5.96
CA LEU A 25 -4.49 8.25 -6.84
C LEU A 25 -4.21 6.81 -6.45
N ARG A 26 -3.91 5.97 -7.44
CA ARG A 26 -3.52 4.59 -7.20
C ARG A 26 -2.19 4.32 -7.86
N PHE A 27 -1.28 3.70 -7.13
CA PHE A 27 0.07 3.44 -7.59
C PHE A 27 0.46 1.99 -7.39
N ARG A 28 1.37 1.53 -8.24
CA ARG A 28 2.06 0.25 -8.11
C ARG A 28 3.56 0.46 -8.08
N HIS A 29 4.25 -0.30 -7.25
CA HIS A 29 5.71 -0.35 -7.23
C HIS A 29 6.18 -1.77 -6.95
N GLN A 30 7.43 -2.07 -7.28
CA GLN A 30 8.04 -3.36 -6.95
C GLN A 30 8.63 -3.30 -5.53
N SER A 31 8.06 -4.06 -4.60
CA SER A 31 8.55 -4.08 -3.23
C SER A 31 9.80 -4.93 -3.07
N ALA A 32 10.87 -4.33 -2.57
CA ALA A 32 12.09 -5.04 -2.20
C ALA A 32 11.92 -5.85 -0.92
N THR A 33 11.11 -5.38 0.05
CA THR A 33 10.87 -6.10 1.32
C THR A 33 10.02 -7.34 1.10
N LEU A 34 9.00 -7.24 0.26
CA LEU A 34 8.02 -8.31 0.04
C LEU A 34 8.33 -9.16 -1.20
N GLY A 35 9.23 -8.71 -2.08
CA GLY A 35 9.62 -9.44 -3.28
C GLY A 35 8.53 -9.56 -4.35
N CYS A 36 7.49 -8.71 -4.29
CA CYS A 36 6.38 -8.69 -5.25
C CYS A 36 5.97 -7.25 -5.61
N ALA A 37 5.17 -7.10 -6.67
CA ALA A 37 4.53 -5.84 -6.95
C ALA A 37 3.47 -5.54 -5.86
N MET A 38 3.45 -4.31 -5.36
CA MET A 38 2.50 -3.85 -4.36
C MET A 38 1.71 -2.67 -4.92
N THR A 39 0.41 -2.65 -4.60
CA THR A 39 -0.48 -1.55 -4.97
C THR A 39 -0.90 -0.82 -3.70
N PHE A 40 -0.95 0.51 -3.77
CA PHE A 40 -1.45 1.35 -2.69
C PHE A 40 -2.20 2.54 -3.28
N SER A 41 -3.11 3.08 -2.49
CA SER A 41 -3.88 4.26 -2.85
C SER A 41 -3.51 5.44 -1.98
N ILE A 42 -3.53 6.63 -2.55
CA ILE A 42 -3.32 7.91 -1.87
C ILE A 42 -4.55 8.80 -2.12
N TYR A 43 -5.03 9.48 -1.08
CA TYR A 43 -5.82 10.69 -1.26
C TYR A 43 -4.96 11.92 -1.01
N LEU A 44 -4.81 12.77 -2.03
CA LEU A 44 -4.17 14.08 -1.89
C LEU A 44 -5.25 15.17 -1.76
N PRO A 45 -5.35 15.86 -0.61
CA PRO A 45 -6.30 16.95 -0.43
C PRO A 45 -5.92 18.18 -1.27
N PRO A 46 -6.87 19.09 -1.54
CA PRO A 46 -6.55 20.40 -2.11
C PRO A 46 -5.67 21.18 -1.11
N SER A 47 -4.42 21.45 -1.46
CA SER A 47 -3.53 22.23 -0.59
C SER A 47 -2.44 22.95 -1.40
N PRO A 48 -2.10 24.20 -1.05
CA PRO A 48 -0.94 24.90 -1.60
C PRO A 48 0.37 24.49 -0.92
N ALA A 49 0.32 23.71 0.17
CA ALA A 49 1.52 23.33 0.92
C ALA A 49 2.29 22.21 0.21
N SER A 50 3.62 22.31 0.20
CA SER A 50 4.50 21.26 -0.34
C SER A 50 4.60 20.04 0.57
N ASN A 51 4.30 20.20 1.87
CA ASN A 51 4.32 19.13 2.87
C ASN A 51 2.94 19.02 3.53
N LEU A 52 2.42 17.80 3.58
CA LEU A 52 1.12 17.51 4.19
C LEU A 52 1.31 16.51 5.35
N PRO A 53 0.53 16.63 6.44
CA PRO A 53 0.41 15.53 7.38
C PRO A 53 -0.17 14.31 6.66
N VAL A 54 0.43 13.15 6.90
CA VAL A 54 0.03 11.88 6.27
C VAL A 54 -0.58 10.96 7.32
N LEU A 55 -1.77 10.44 7.03
CA LEU A 55 -2.43 9.42 7.82
C LEU A 55 -2.43 8.10 7.05
N TYR A 56 -1.86 7.07 7.65
CA TYR A 56 -1.90 5.70 7.13
C TYR A 56 -3.13 4.97 7.67
N TRP A 57 -3.94 4.43 6.77
CA TRP A 57 -5.05 3.56 7.10
C TRP A 57 -4.69 2.11 6.79
N LEU A 58 -4.70 1.26 7.81
CA LEU A 58 -4.42 -0.17 7.69
C LEU A 58 -5.72 -0.95 7.66
N SER A 59 -6.07 -1.49 6.48
CA SER A 59 -7.30 -2.24 6.25
C SER A 59 -7.30 -3.63 6.90
N GLY A 60 -8.49 -4.17 7.15
CA GLY A 60 -8.66 -5.50 7.74
C GLY A 60 -8.53 -6.67 6.76
N LEU A 61 -8.83 -7.87 7.24
CA LEU A 61 -8.81 -9.11 6.46
C LEU A 61 -9.58 -8.97 5.13
N THR A 62 -9.07 -9.64 4.09
CA THR A 62 -9.62 -9.72 2.72
C THR A 62 -9.65 -8.40 1.93
N CYS A 63 -9.30 -7.27 2.56
CA CYS A 63 -9.28 -5.98 1.88
C CYS A 63 -8.09 -5.83 0.93
N THR A 64 -8.23 -4.90 -0.02
CA THR A 64 -7.14 -4.32 -0.82
C THR A 64 -6.93 -2.85 -0.43
N ASP A 65 -6.07 -2.14 -1.18
CA ASP A 65 -5.89 -0.70 -1.09
C ASP A 65 -7.18 0.11 -1.37
N GLU A 66 -8.14 -0.49 -2.08
CA GLU A 66 -9.33 0.21 -2.58
C GLU A 66 -10.48 0.27 -1.57
N ASN A 67 -10.61 -0.73 -0.67
CA ASN A 67 -11.78 -0.87 0.21
C ASN A 67 -12.06 0.40 1.01
N PHE A 68 -11.03 0.96 1.65
CA PHE A 68 -11.14 2.17 2.46
C PHE A 68 -11.41 3.40 1.60
N ILE A 69 -10.65 3.57 0.52
CA ILE A 69 -10.74 4.73 -0.37
C ILE A 69 -12.13 4.81 -1.01
N ILE A 70 -12.69 3.70 -1.46
CA ILE A 70 -13.98 3.72 -2.16
C ILE A 70 -15.16 3.82 -1.19
N LYS A 71 -15.09 3.17 -0.01
CA LYS A 71 -16.29 2.95 0.83
C LYS A 71 -16.38 3.83 2.08
N SER A 72 -15.28 4.44 2.54
CA SER A 72 -15.28 5.15 3.84
C SER A 72 -15.85 6.56 3.79
N GLY A 73 -15.73 7.26 2.65
CA GLY A 73 -16.01 8.69 2.54
C GLY A 73 -15.01 9.59 3.28
N ALA A 74 -13.87 9.04 3.73
CA ALA A 74 -12.87 9.75 4.53
C ALA A 74 -12.27 10.99 3.83
N GLN A 75 -12.28 11.01 2.49
CA GLN A 75 -11.75 12.10 1.68
C GLN A 75 -12.38 13.45 2.01
N ARG A 76 -13.67 13.48 2.36
CA ARG A 76 -14.36 14.73 2.73
C ARG A 76 -13.72 15.38 3.96
N ALA A 77 -13.46 14.58 4.99
CA ALA A 77 -12.82 15.06 6.21
C ALA A 77 -11.33 15.37 5.96
N ALA A 78 -10.64 14.50 5.22
CA ALA A 78 -9.25 14.70 4.86
C ALA A 78 -9.03 16.00 4.07
N ALA A 79 -9.92 16.34 3.14
CA ALA A 79 -9.91 17.62 2.43
C ALA A 79 -10.08 18.81 3.38
N ALA A 80 -11.08 18.74 4.28
CA ALA A 80 -11.38 19.80 5.23
C ALA A 80 -10.23 20.07 6.23
N HIS A 81 -9.44 19.03 6.55
CA HIS A 81 -8.31 19.12 7.48
C HIS A 81 -6.94 19.22 6.80
N GLY A 82 -6.87 19.17 5.47
CA GLY A 82 -5.60 19.19 4.74
C GLY A 82 -4.69 17.99 5.02
N ILE A 83 -5.27 16.80 5.24
CA ILE A 83 -4.54 15.56 5.55
C ILE A 83 -4.48 14.66 4.32
N ALA A 84 -3.29 14.18 3.96
CA ALA A 84 -3.14 13.13 2.96
C ALA A 84 -3.45 11.76 3.57
N LEU A 85 -4.15 10.91 2.84
CA LEU A 85 -4.44 9.54 3.26
C LEU A 85 -3.59 8.56 2.45
N VAL A 86 -3.01 7.55 3.09
CA VAL A 86 -2.35 6.43 2.43
C VAL A 86 -3.03 5.14 2.86
N ALA A 87 -3.49 4.36 1.88
CA ALA A 87 -4.13 3.06 2.06
C ALA A 87 -3.32 2.00 1.30
N PRO A 88 -2.41 1.27 1.97
CA PRO A 88 -1.72 0.14 1.37
C PRO A 88 -2.59 -1.10 1.26
N ASP A 89 -2.15 -2.05 0.45
CA ASP A 89 -2.66 -3.42 0.49
C ASP A 89 -2.36 -4.11 1.83
N THR A 90 -3.00 -5.27 2.07
CA THR A 90 -3.01 -5.96 3.37
C THR A 90 -2.03 -7.13 3.45
N SER A 91 -1.46 -7.56 2.33
CA SER A 91 -0.47 -8.63 2.23
C SER A 91 0.32 -8.53 0.91
N PRO A 92 1.44 -9.26 0.77
CA PRO A 92 1.97 -9.60 -0.56
C PRO A 92 0.91 -10.26 -1.43
N ARG A 93 1.05 -10.13 -2.76
CA ARG A 93 0.18 -10.79 -3.75
C ARG A 93 0.99 -11.34 -4.92
N GLY A 94 0.48 -12.41 -5.53
CA GLY A 94 1.04 -12.98 -6.77
C GLY A 94 2.35 -13.74 -6.58
N LEU A 95 2.66 -14.17 -5.35
CA LEU A 95 3.83 -15.00 -5.06
C LEU A 95 3.56 -16.48 -5.33
N ASN A 96 2.30 -16.90 -5.38
CA ASN A 96 1.86 -18.25 -5.67
C ASN A 96 2.46 -19.28 -4.70
N ILE A 97 2.59 -18.91 -3.42
CA ILE A 97 3.01 -19.83 -2.36
C ILE A 97 1.85 -20.80 -2.07
N GLU A 98 2.16 -22.09 -2.00
CA GLU A 98 1.16 -23.11 -1.66
C GLU A 98 0.44 -22.77 -0.34
N GLY A 99 -0.89 -22.73 -0.37
CA GLY A 99 -1.72 -22.43 0.79
C GLY A 99 -1.90 -20.94 1.10
N GLU A 100 -1.35 -20.02 0.27
CA GLU A 100 -1.50 -18.58 0.50
C GLU A 100 -2.93 -18.06 0.32
N SER A 101 -3.82 -18.84 -0.29
CA SER A 101 -5.21 -18.45 -0.58
C SER A 101 -6.24 -19.47 -0.10
N ASP A 102 -5.85 -20.42 0.75
CA ASP A 102 -6.73 -21.52 1.21
C ASP A 102 -7.77 -21.03 2.23
N SER A 103 -7.49 -19.95 2.96
CA SER A 103 -8.36 -19.38 3.98
C SER A 103 -8.36 -17.85 3.93
N TYR A 104 -9.44 -17.24 4.39
CA TYR A 104 -9.60 -15.79 4.44
C TYR A 104 -8.81 -15.11 5.57
N ASP A 105 -8.43 -15.89 6.59
CA ASP A 105 -7.76 -15.43 7.81
C ASP A 105 -6.25 -15.73 7.82
N PHE A 106 -5.70 -16.20 6.70
CA PHE A 106 -4.28 -16.50 6.56
C PHE A 106 -3.79 -16.30 5.12
N GLY A 107 -2.55 -15.84 4.95
CA GLY A 107 -1.95 -15.63 3.63
C GLY A 107 -2.40 -14.31 2.96
N VAL A 108 -2.92 -14.40 1.74
CA VAL A 108 -3.30 -13.27 0.89
C VAL A 108 -4.54 -12.58 1.44
N GLY A 109 -4.48 -11.26 1.61
CA GLY A 109 -5.51 -10.49 2.30
C GLY A 109 -5.39 -10.55 3.83
N ALA A 110 -4.39 -11.24 4.37
CA ALA A 110 -4.26 -11.54 5.80
C ALA A 110 -2.79 -11.46 6.26
N GLY A 111 -2.13 -10.31 6.03
CA GLY A 111 -0.70 -10.15 6.36
C GLY A 111 -0.40 -9.86 7.83
N PHE A 112 -1.40 -9.54 8.66
CA PHE A 112 -1.30 -9.21 10.09
C PHE A 112 -0.27 -8.15 10.50
N TYR A 113 0.28 -7.40 9.53
CA TYR A 113 1.26 -6.34 9.77
C TYR A 113 2.47 -6.78 10.60
N LEU A 114 2.97 -7.99 10.35
CA LEU A 114 4.13 -8.59 11.01
C LEU A 114 5.27 -8.86 10.03
N ASN A 115 6.43 -9.25 10.57
CA ASN A 115 7.50 -9.89 9.81
C ASN A 115 7.50 -11.39 10.14
N ALA A 116 7.07 -12.22 9.19
CA ALA A 116 7.06 -13.66 9.36
C ALA A 116 8.49 -14.21 9.48
N THR A 117 8.66 -15.18 10.38
CA THR A 117 9.94 -15.86 10.63
C THR A 117 9.98 -17.28 10.08
N ASN A 118 8.81 -17.85 9.76
CA ASN A 118 8.73 -19.14 9.09
C ASN A 118 9.20 -18.98 7.63
N GLU A 119 10.13 -19.83 7.20
CA GLU A 119 10.77 -19.75 5.88
C GLU A 119 9.78 -19.81 4.71
N LYS A 120 8.69 -20.59 4.83
CA LYS A 120 7.64 -20.65 3.79
C LYS A 120 6.99 -19.29 3.54
N TRP A 121 6.96 -18.43 4.56
CA TRP A 121 6.29 -17.13 4.55
C TRP A 121 7.29 -15.96 4.62
N LYS A 122 8.56 -16.16 4.24
CA LYS A 122 9.60 -15.13 4.36
C LYS A 122 9.31 -13.78 3.66
N ASN A 123 8.40 -13.78 2.69
CA ASN A 123 7.92 -12.59 2.00
C ASN A 123 6.80 -11.84 2.76
N TRP A 124 6.16 -12.44 3.77
CA TRP A 124 5.16 -11.80 4.64
C TRP A 124 5.84 -10.88 5.66
N ARG A 125 6.44 -9.81 5.14
CA ARG A 125 7.16 -8.78 5.91
C ARG A 125 6.42 -7.45 5.91
N MET A 126 5.10 -7.51 6.14
CA MET A 126 4.22 -6.35 6.10
C MET A 126 4.60 -5.29 7.13
N TYR A 127 5.17 -5.66 8.28
CA TYR A 127 5.68 -4.67 9.24
C TYR A 127 6.77 -3.79 8.61
N ASP A 128 7.82 -4.40 8.05
CA ASP A 128 8.91 -3.66 7.43
C ASP A 128 8.43 -2.89 6.19
N TYR A 129 7.52 -3.47 5.40
CA TYR A 129 6.94 -2.80 4.25
C TYR A 129 6.24 -1.49 4.66
N ILE A 130 5.36 -1.54 5.66
CA ILE A 130 4.57 -0.38 6.10
C ILE A 130 5.45 0.67 6.79
N VAL A 131 6.38 0.26 7.65
CA VAL A 131 7.13 1.19 8.52
C VAL A 131 8.38 1.74 7.85
N LYS A 132 9.01 0.99 6.93
CA LYS A 132 10.33 1.33 6.40
C LYS A 132 10.36 1.55 4.90
N GLU A 133 9.64 0.74 4.13
CA GLU A 133 9.71 0.80 2.67
C GLU A 133 8.72 1.79 2.09
N LEU A 134 7.42 1.58 2.31
CA LEU A 134 6.35 2.40 1.73
C LEU A 134 6.49 3.91 2.01
N PRO A 135 6.95 4.38 3.19
CA PRO A 135 7.16 5.81 3.43
C PRO A 135 8.29 6.44 2.60
N LYS A 136 9.10 5.64 1.89
CA LYS A 136 10.23 6.10 1.07
C LYS A 136 9.97 5.98 -0.44
N VAL A 137 8.81 5.44 -0.82
CA VAL A 137 8.33 5.32 -2.21
C VAL A 137 7.63 6.62 -2.58
#